data_AF-A0A8T2UCH6-F1
#
_entry.id   AF-A0A8T2UCH6-F1
#
_cell.length_a   1.000
_cell.length_b   1.000
_cell.length_c   1.000
_cell.angle_alpha   90.00
_cell.angle_beta   90.00
_cell.angle_gamma   90.00
#
_symmetry.space_group_name_H-M   'P 1'
#
loop_
_entity.id
_entity.type
_entity.pdbx_description
1 polymer ?
#
loop_
_entity_poly.entity_id
_entity_poly.type
_entity_poly.pdbx_seq_one_letter_code
_entity_poly.pdbx_strand_id
1 'polypeptide(L)'
;MECDTFTFDFLREAFPTIDIRVIKATVLEHGVDIESALTFLSSVSDELEDVKNVLPEDKLPARCNSRDTTHYGNAHLVENGETANAISRPPSDYHVDDELEATYADAATVRELSNSESHVSVEFLKEVLEDARRDKEIVSNLVKEISDLRAKADLERTAAERAKREAAVSGKEVLRKAEELREQISEKKQDNLMRMGEIHGEKAVLSTEARGLKLQFEQLKLQKSRVETVLVEIRERLEDCYQEAVKERLMAEEEGRMKLKLAQEILAEEEIAMAAVEEESKRLEIEADSCMQLKEFLSQQGSVIDSLKCVSVCIL
;
A
#
# COMPACT_ATOMS: atom_id res chain seq x y z
N MET A 1 28.60 4.62 -18.88
CA MET A 1 28.45 4.67 -17.42
C MET A 1 29.01 3.36 -16.90
N GLU A 2 30.22 3.41 -16.34
CA GLU A 2 30.82 2.26 -15.69
C GLU A 2 30.16 2.13 -14.31
N CYS A 3 29.37 1.08 -14.08
CA CYS A 3 28.91 0.74 -12.74
C CYS A 3 30.11 0.35 -11.89
N ASP A 4 30.14 0.82 -10.64
CA ASP A 4 31.18 0.47 -9.69
C ASP A 4 31.21 -1.05 -9.49
N THR A 5 32.25 -1.67 -10.04
CA THR A 5 32.28 -3.12 -10.28
C THR A 5 32.34 -3.89 -8.96
N PHE A 6 32.97 -3.28 -7.95
CA PHE A 6 33.08 -3.79 -6.60
C PHE A 6 31.72 -3.91 -5.90
N THR A 7 30.92 -2.83 -5.91
CA THR A 7 29.58 -2.82 -5.27
C THR A 7 28.65 -3.81 -5.94
N PHE A 8 28.74 -3.96 -7.27
CA PHE A 8 27.95 -4.94 -8.00
C PHE A 8 28.29 -6.38 -7.65
N ASP A 9 29.58 -6.74 -7.60
CA ASP A 9 29.99 -8.10 -7.27
C ASP A 9 29.65 -8.46 -5.82
N PHE A 10 29.82 -7.51 -4.88
CA PHE A 10 29.45 -7.67 -3.47
C PHE A 10 27.94 -7.93 -3.29
N LEU A 11 27.08 -7.12 -3.91
CA LEU A 11 25.62 -7.30 -3.80
C LEU A 11 25.14 -8.58 -4.49
N ARG A 12 25.80 -9.00 -5.57
CA ARG A 12 25.52 -10.29 -6.24
C ARG A 12 25.85 -11.48 -5.35
N GLU A 13 26.92 -11.41 -4.57
CA GLU A 13 27.30 -12.45 -3.63
C GLU A 13 26.36 -12.48 -2.41
N ALA A 14 25.96 -11.31 -1.91
CA ALA A 14 25.04 -11.20 -0.77
C ALA A 14 23.60 -11.66 -1.11
N PHE A 15 23.14 -11.47 -2.36
CA PHE A 15 21.77 -11.80 -2.78
C PHE A 15 21.74 -12.69 -4.04
N PRO A 16 22.11 -13.97 -3.95
CA PRO A 16 22.19 -14.86 -5.11
C PRO A 16 20.82 -15.19 -5.72
N THR A 17 19.73 -14.96 -4.99
CA THR A 17 18.35 -15.25 -5.40
C THR A 17 17.68 -14.10 -6.18
N ILE A 18 18.25 -12.89 -6.14
CA ILE A 18 17.68 -11.70 -6.77
C ILE A 18 18.16 -11.57 -8.23
N ASP A 19 17.27 -11.18 -9.14
CA ASP A 19 17.61 -11.01 -10.57
C ASP A 19 18.74 -9.99 -10.74
N ILE A 20 19.76 -10.37 -11.51
CA ILE A 20 20.95 -9.58 -11.77
C ILE A 20 20.65 -8.18 -12.32
N ARG A 21 19.52 -8.00 -13.01
CA ARG A 21 19.07 -6.70 -13.54
C ARG A 21 18.61 -5.76 -12.43
N VAL A 22 17.99 -6.30 -11.39
CA VAL A 22 17.57 -5.55 -10.20
C VAL A 22 18.81 -5.10 -9.44
N ILE A 23 19.77 -6.00 -9.21
CA ILE A 23 21.05 -5.65 -8.56
C ILE A 23 21.78 -4.56 -9.35
N LYS A 24 21.82 -4.64 -10.69
CA LYS A 24 22.41 -3.56 -11.52
C LYS A 24 21.67 -2.24 -11.40
N ALA A 25 20.33 -2.26 -11.37
CA ALA A 25 19.53 -1.04 -11.19
C ALA A 25 19.79 -0.41 -9.81
N THR A 26 19.86 -1.22 -8.76
CA THR A 26 20.19 -0.76 -7.41
C THR A 26 21.59 -0.17 -7.33
N VAL A 27 22.59 -0.76 -7.99
CA VAL A 27 23.94 -0.18 -8.06
C VAL A 27 23.96 1.12 -8.85
N LEU A 28 23.12 1.27 -9.88
CA LEU A 28 23.00 2.54 -10.61
C LEU A 28 22.35 3.65 -9.77
N GLU A 29 21.38 3.30 -8.92
CA GLU A 29 20.62 4.25 -8.12
C GLU A 29 21.29 4.58 -6.77
N HIS A 30 21.94 3.59 -6.16
CA HIS A 30 22.52 3.65 -4.81
C HIS A 30 24.02 3.33 -4.78
N GLY A 31 24.72 3.34 -5.92
CA GLY A 31 26.12 2.90 -6.01
C GLY A 31 27.12 3.63 -5.10
N VAL A 32 26.75 4.82 -4.60
CA VAL A 32 27.56 5.61 -3.66
C VAL A 32 27.35 5.16 -2.20
N ASP A 33 26.23 4.51 -1.89
CA ASP A 33 25.85 4.10 -0.54
C ASP A 33 25.38 2.63 -0.50
N ILE A 34 26.31 1.77 -0.08
CA ILE A 34 26.10 0.33 0.02
C ILE A 34 25.01 -0.01 1.05
N GLU A 35 24.88 0.75 2.15
CA GLU A 35 23.87 0.47 3.18
C GLU A 35 22.46 0.74 2.66
N SER A 36 22.28 1.81 1.88
CA SER A 36 21.03 2.09 1.18
C SER A 36 20.70 0.99 0.17
N ALA A 37 21.69 0.51 -0.59
CA ALA A 37 21.51 -0.59 -1.54
C ALA A 37 21.13 -1.92 -0.85
N LEU A 38 21.76 -2.24 0.28
CA LEU A 38 21.47 -3.42 1.11
C LEU A 38 20.06 -3.35 1.70
N THR A 39 19.66 -2.19 2.20
CA THR A 39 18.33 -1.96 2.77
C THR A 39 17.25 -2.15 1.70
N PHE A 40 17.48 -1.60 0.49
CA PHE A 40 16.58 -1.79 -0.65
C PHE A 40 16.47 -3.27 -1.04
N LEU A 41 17.60 -3.95 -1.25
CA LEU A 41 17.58 -5.36 -1.67
C LEU A 41 17.02 -6.31 -0.61
N SER A 42 17.23 -6.02 0.68
CA SER A 42 16.60 -6.80 1.77
C SER A 42 15.08 -6.65 1.74
N SER A 43 14.56 -5.43 1.54
CA SER A 43 13.11 -5.22 1.41
C SER A 43 12.52 -5.94 0.19
N VAL A 44 13.26 -5.98 -0.92
CA VAL A 44 12.85 -6.71 -2.13
C VAL A 44 12.90 -8.23 -1.90
N SER A 45 13.90 -8.73 -1.16
CA SER A 45 14.01 -10.14 -0.81
C SER A 45 12.85 -10.61 0.08
N ASP A 46 12.50 -9.82 1.09
CA ASP A 46 11.39 -10.12 2.00
C ASP A 46 10.05 -10.17 1.23
N GLU A 47 9.83 -9.24 0.30
CA GLU A 47 8.66 -9.26 -0.58
C GLU A 47 8.63 -10.47 -1.53
N LEU A 48 9.80 -11.02 -1.91
CA LEU A 48 9.91 -12.21 -2.78
C LEU A 48 9.69 -13.53 -2.02
N GLU A 49 10.03 -13.60 -0.73
CA GLU A 49 9.70 -14.75 0.12
C GLU A 49 8.19 -14.87 0.37
N ASP A 50 7.50 -13.74 0.52
CA ASP A 50 6.03 -13.70 0.63
C ASP A 50 5.34 -14.17 -0.66
N VAL A 51 5.94 -13.90 -1.84
CA VAL A 51 5.39 -14.36 -3.13
C VAL A 51 5.66 -15.84 -3.38
N LYS A 52 6.78 -16.40 -2.89
CA LYS A 52 7.08 -17.84 -2.98
C LYS A 52 6.13 -18.70 -2.13
N ASN A 53 5.60 -18.15 -1.04
CA ASN A 53 4.63 -18.86 -0.19
C ASN A 53 3.19 -18.85 -0.76
N VAL A 54 2.93 -18.14 -1.85
CA VAL A 54 1.59 -18.00 -2.46
C VAL A 54 1.47 -18.71 -3.82
N LEU A 55 2.56 -19.23 -4.39
CA LEU A 55 2.54 -19.92 -5.68
C LEU A 55 3.16 -21.32 -5.56
N PRO A 56 2.36 -22.40 -5.68
CA PRO A 56 2.90 -23.72 -5.95
C PRO A 56 3.68 -23.68 -7.26
N GLU A 57 4.97 -23.97 -7.19
CA GLU A 57 5.78 -24.29 -8.37
C GLU A 57 5.20 -25.55 -9.01
N ASP A 58 4.28 -25.39 -9.95
CA ASP A 58 4.19 -26.32 -11.08
C ASP A 58 3.40 -25.72 -12.24
N LYS A 59 4.08 -25.69 -13.39
CA LYS A 59 3.62 -25.33 -14.74
C LYS A 59 3.65 -23.85 -15.11
N LEU A 60 4.84 -23.39 -15.49
CA LEU A 60 4.98 -22.40 -16.57
C LEU A 60 5.55 -23.10 -17.82
N PRO A 61 4.87 -23.02 -18.99
CA PRO A 61 5.43 -23.44 -20.25
C PRO A 61 6.47 -22.43 -20.75
N ALA A 62 7.35 -22.94 -21.61
CA ALA A 62 8.52 -22.27 -22.14
C ALA A 62 8.28 -20.85 -22.66
N ARG A 63 9.21 -20.00 -22.23
CA ARG A 63 9.63 -18.71 -22.75
C ARG A 63 9.76 -18.71 -24.28
N CYS A 64 8.88 -17.98 -24.98
CA CYS A 64 9.16 -17.47 -26.32
C CYS A 64 9.69 -16.03 -26.19
N ASN A 65 10.98 -15.85 -26.49
CA ASN A 65 11.53 -14.53 -26.74
C ASN A 65 11.12 -14.10 -28.16
N SER A 66 10.46 -12.96 -28.32
CA SER A 66 10.75 -12.10 -29.47
C SER A 66 10.59 -10.64 -29.08
N ARG A 67 11.72 -9.94 -29.13
CA ARG A 67 11.75 -8.51 -29.44
C ARG A 67 11.09 -8.34 -30.82
N ASP A 68 10.24 -7.33 -30.98
CA ASP A 68 10.58 -6.25 -31.90
C ASP A 68 9.60 -5.07 -31.80
N THR A 69 10.24 -3.91 -31.78
CA THR A 69 9.74 -2.55 -31.95
C THR A 69 9.17 -2.32 -33.35
N THR A 70 8.09 -1.53 -33.50
CA THR A 70 8.07 -0.22 -34.21
C THR A 70 6.65 0.26 -34.59
N HIS A 71 6.52 1.60 -34.54
CA HIS A 71 5.80 2.51 -35.44
C HIS A 71 4.27 2.79 -35.39
N TYR A 72 4.02 4.10 -35.29
CA TYR A 72 2.82 4.92 -35.54
C TYR A 72 2.02 4.61 -36.82
N GLY A 73 0.68 4.82 -36.75
CA GLY A 73 -0.02 5.71 -37.69
C GLY A 73 -1.11 5.13 -38.62
N ASN A 74 -2.31 5.72 -38.47
CA ASN A 74 -3.32 6.05 -39.50
C ASN A 74 -4.16 4.96 -40.23
N ALA A 75 -5.48 5.05 -39.94
CA ALA A 75 -6.58 5.43 -40.83
C ALA A 75 -7.03 4.55 -42.02
N HIS A 76 -8.37 4.55 -42.16
CA HIS A 76 -9.18 4.62 -43.39
C HIS A 76 -9.56 3.34 -44.18
N LEU A 77 -10.87 3.05 -44.11
CA LEU A 77 -11.84 2.65 -45.15
C LEU A 77 -11.54 1.64 -46.29
N VAL A 78 -12.62 0.88 -46.56
CA VAL A 78 -13.24 0.55 -47.87
C VAL A 78 -12.95 -0.83 -48.49
N GLU A 79 -14.08 -1.55 -48.62
CA GLU A 79 -14.60 -2.42 -49.69
C GLU A 79 -13.86 -3.66 -50.24
N ASN A 80 -14.68 -4.72 -50.28
CA ASN A 80 -14.96 -5.67 -51.37
C ASN A 80 -13.84 -6.56 -51.92
N GLY A 81 -14.15 -7.86 -52.08
CA GLY A 81 -13.41 -8.73 -52.99
C GLY A 81 -13.50 -10.21 -52.66
N GLU A 82 -14.44 -10.89 -53.30
CA GLU A 82 -14.62 -12.33 -53.37
C GLU A 82 -13.42 -13.06 -54.00
N THR A 83 -13.31 -14.37 -53.72
CA THR A 83 -12.95 -15.52 -54.59
C THR A 83 -12.35 -16.62 -53.70
N ALA A 84 -12.52 -17.92 -53.92
CA ALA A 84 -13.45 -18.77 -54.64
C ALA A 84 -13.04 -20.22 -54.27
N ASN A 85 -13.97 -21.18 -54.42
CA ASN A 85 -13.73 -22.62 -54.68
C ASN A 85 -13.17 -23.47 -53.51
N ALA A 86 -13.55 -24.73 -53.28
CA ALA A 86 -14.49 -25.72 -53.86
C ALA A 86 -14.42 -26.95 -52.89
N ILE A 87 -15.40 -27.82 -52.60
CA ILE A 87 -16.06 -28.85 -53.42
C ILE A 87 -16.93 -29.71 -52.47
N SER A 88 -18.00 -30.27 -53.03
CA SER A 88 -18.79 -31.45 -52.60
C SER A 88 -20.02 -31.28 -51.71
N ARG A 89 -21.15 -31.13 -52.41
CA ARG A 89 -22.48 -31.67 -52.10
C ARG A 89 -22.64 -33.01 -52.89
N PRO A 90 -23.72 -33.79 -52.74
CA PRO A 90 -24.12 -34.72 -51.66
C PRO A 90 -24.18 -36.19 -52.19
N PRO A 91 -24.83 -37.14 -51.49
CA PRO A 91 -26.12 -37.63 -52.03
C PRO A 91 -27.18 -37.85 -50.92
N SER A 92 -28.40 -37.36 -51.11
CA SER A 92 -29.52 -38.10 -51.69
C SER A 92 -30.37 -38.81 -50.64
N ASP A 93 -31.24 -38.05 -49.98
CA ASP A 93 -32.37 -38.62 -49.24
C ASP A 93 -33.45 -38.96 -50.27
N TYR A 94 -33.51 -40.23 -50.64
CA TYR A 94 -34.60 -40.77 -51.43
C TYR A 94 -35.83 -40.90 -50.54
N HIS A 95 -36.93 -40.26 -50.98
CA HIS A 95 -38.27 -40.80 -50.77
C HIS A 95 -38.28 -42.28 -51.17
N VAL A 96 -38.88 -43.11 -50.31
CA VAL A 96 -39.52 -44.34 -50.79
C VAL A 96 -40.92 -44.34 -50.21
N ASP A 97 -41.85 -44.41 -51.14
CA ASP A 97 -43.26 -44.19 -51.04
C ASP A 97 -44.00 -45.29 -50.27
N ASP A 98 -45.08 -44.87 -49.65
CA ASP A 98 -46.17 -45.72 -49.17
C ASP A 98 -47.02 -46.08 -50.40
N GLU A 99 -46.49 -46.96 -51.26
CA GLU A 99 -47.17 -47.44 -52.46
C GLU A 99 -47.26 -48.97 -52.39
N LEU A 100 -48.36 -49.45 -51.81
CA LEU A 100 -48.75 -50.86 -51.86
C LEU A 100 -49.31 -51.16 -53.26
N GLU A 101 -48.42 -51.18 -54.25
CA GLU A 101 -48.72 -51.65 -55.60
C GLU A 101 -48.55 -53.18 -55.61
N ALA A 102 -49.67 -53.90 -55.67
CA ALA A 102 -49.68 -55.32 -55.96
C ALA A 102 -49.34 -55.54 -57.44
N THR A 103 -48.05 -55.55 -57.77
CA THR A 103 -47.53 -55.95 -59.08
C THR A 103 -47.03 -57.39 -59.01
N TYR A 104 -47.89 -58.35 -59.35
CA TYR A 104 -47.44 -59.66 -59.82
C TYR A 104 -47.51 -59.66 -61.35
N ALA A 105 -46.39 -59.33 -61.98
CA ALA A 105 -46.17 -59.68 -63.37
C ALA A 105 -44.73 -60.19 -63.55
N ASP A 106 -44.67 -61.37 -64.14
CA ASP A 106 -43.56 -61.89 -64.94
C ASP A 106 -42.39 -62.60 -64.22
N ALA A 107 -42.62 -63.89 -63.95
CA ALA A 107 -41.61 -64.90 -64.27
C ALA A 107 -42.02 -65.56 -65.58
N ALA A 108 -41.77 -64.87 -66.68
CA ALA A 108 -41.63 -65.50 -67.97
C ALA A 108 -40.39 -66.43 -67.95
N THR A 109 -40.50 -67.46 -68.77
CA THR A 109 -39.41 -68.28 -69.33
C THR A 109 -38.76 -69.35 -68.46
N VAL A 110 -39.12 -70.60 -68.80
CA VAL A 110 -38.32 -71.82 -69.06
C VAL A 110 -39.07 -73.00 -68.43
N ARG A 111 -39.79 -73.86 -69.16
CA ARG A 111 -39.30 -74.69 -70.27
C ARG A 111 -40.46 -75.20 -71.14
N GLU A 112 -40.34 -74.97 -72.44
CA GLU A 112 -40.95 -75.76 -73.52
C GLU A 112 -40.82 -77.27 -73.27
N LEU A 113 -41.94 -77.99 -73.25
CA LEU A 113 -41.98 -79.38 -73.72
C LEU A 113 -43.24 -79.57 -74.58
N SER A 114 -43.10 -79.21 -75.85
CA SER A 114 -43.55 -80.10 -76.91
C SER A 114 -43.00 -81.49 -76.65
N ASN A 115 -43.87 -82.49 -76.59
CA ASN A 115 -43.79 -83.75 -77.36
C ASN A 115 -44.56 -84.87 -76.65
N SER A 116 -45.30 -85.61 -77.47
CA SER A 116 -45.51 -87.06 -77.40
C SER A 116 -45.92 -87.68 -76.07
N GLU A 117 -47.16 -88.18 -76.05
CA GLU A 117 -47.56 -89.51 -75.57
C GLU A 117 -46.45 -90.30 -74.82
N SER A 118 -46.17 -89.87 -73.59
CA SER A 118 -45.59 -90.73 -72.57
C SER A 118 -46.57 -90.64 -71.41
N HIS A 119 -47.12 -91.79 -71.02
CA HIS A 119 -48.03 -91.89 -69.89
C HIS A 119 -47.35 -91.29 -68.66
N VAL A 120 -47.76 -90.09 -68.26
CA VAL A 120 -47.41 -89.52 -66.96
C VAL A 120 -48.01 -90.46 -65.92
N SER A 121 -47.16 -91.30 -65.33
CA SER A 121 -47.61 -92.25 -64.31
C SER A 121 -48.12 -91.49 -63.11
N VAL A 122 -49.20 -91.98 -62.50
CA VAL A 122 -49.76 -91.42 -61.27
C VAL A 122 -48.68 -91.33 -60.17
N GLU A 123 -47.69 -92.21 -60.21
CA GLU A 123 -46.50 -92.25 -59.36
C GLU A 123 -45.59 -91.02 -59.53
N PHE A 124 -45.40 -90.50 -60.75
CA PHE A 124 -44.59 -89.30 -61.01
C PHE A 124 -45.29 -88.03 -60.49
N LEU A 125 -46.60 -87.91 -60.68
CA LEU A 125 -47.39 -86.80 -60.11
C LEU A 125 -47.42 -86.83 -58.57
N LYS A 126 -47.39 -88.02 -57.95
CA LYS A 126 -47.26 -88.16 -56.50
C LYS A 126 -45.89 -87.67 -56.00
N GLU A 127 -44.80 -88.03 -56.70
CA GLU A 127 -43.44 -87.59 -56.35
C GLU A 127 -43.29 -86.06 -56.41
N VAL A 128 -43.74 -85.42 -57.51
CA VAL A 128 -43.73 -83.96 -57.65
C VAL A 128 -44.61 -83.26 -56.60
N LEU A 129 -45.73 -83.86 -56.21
CA LEU A 129 -46.59 -83.32 -55.15
C LEU A 129 -45.92 -83.43 -53.77
N GLU A 130 -45.21 -84.52 -53.50
CA GLU A 130 -44.45 -84.70 -52.25
C GLU A 130 -43.21 -83.78 -52.19
N ASP A 131 -42.52 -83.54 -53.31
CA ASP A 131 -41.49 -82.50 -53.43
C ASP A 131 -42.09 -81.11 -53.17
N ALA A 132 -43.20 -80.76 -53.82
CA ALA A 132 -43.89 -79.48 -53.60
C ALA A 132 -44.40 -79.31 -52.15
N ARG A 133 -44.78 -80.40 -51.48
CA ARG A 133 -45.15 -80.40 -50.06
C ARG A 133 -43.94 -80.15 -49.17
N ARG A 134 -42.80 -80.82 -49.43
CA ARG A 134 -41.54 -80.59 -48.72
C ARG A 134 -41.05 -79.15 -48.91
N ASP A 135 -41.08 -78.64 -50.13
CA ASP A 135 -40.69 -77.27 -50.44
C ASP A 135 -41.60 -76.24 -49.75
N LYS A 136 -42.91 -76.46 -49.74
CA LYS A 136 -43.85 -75.62 -49.00
C LYS A 136 -43.53 -75.59 -47.50
N GLU A 137 -43.18 -76.72 -46.91
CA GLU A 137 -42.80 -76.80 -45.50
C GLU A 137 -41.49 -76.06 -45.22
N ILE A 138 -40.47 -76.22 -46.09
CA ILE A 138 -39.21 -75.48 -46.03
C ILE A 138 -39.47 -73.97 -46.12
N VAL A 139 -40.23 -73.52 -47.12
CA VAL A 139 -40.59 -72.12 -47.32
C VAL A 139 -41.40 -71.59 -46.13
N SER A 140 -42.34 -72.36 -45.60
CA SER A 140 -43.13 -71.94 -44.43
C SER A 140 -42.26 -71.76 -43.18
N ASN A 141 -41.27 -72.62 -42.97
CA ASN A 141 -40.33 -72.50 -41.85
C ASN A 141 -39.36 -71.33 -42.04
N LEU A 142 -38.83 -71.14 -43.25
CA LEU A 142 -37.98 -69.99 -43.59
C LEU A 142 -38.72 -68.66 -43.45
N VAL A 143 -39.98 -68.58 -43.89
CA VAL A 143 -40.81 -67.36 -43.74
C VAL A 143 -41.05 -67.05 -42.26
N LYS A 144 -41.29 -68.06 -41.41
CA LYS A 144 -41.40 -67.86 -39.96
C LYS A 144 -40.08 -67.37 -39.36
N GLU A 145 -38.96 -67.99 -39.71
CA GLU A 145 -37.64 -67.59 -39.23
C GLU A 145 -37.28 -66.16 -39.67
N ILE A 146 -37.55 -65.79 -40.92
CA ILE A 146 -37.35 -64.43 -41.44
C ILE A 146 -38.28 -63.44 -40.73
N SER A 147 -39.53 -63.82 -40.46
CA SER A 147 -40.48 -62.97 -39.72
C SER A 147 -39.99 -62.72 -38.29
N ASP A 148 -39.53 -63.76 -37.59
CA ASP A 148 -38.98 -63.66 -36.24
C ASP A 148 -37.68 -62.85 -36.22
N LEU A 149 -36.80 -63.05 -37.21
CA LEU A 149 -35.58 -62.27 -37.38
C LEU A 149 -35.88 -60.80 -37.64
N ARG A 150 -36.87 -60.50 -38.50
CA ARG A 150 -37.30 -59.13 -38.80
C ARG A 150 -37.84 -58.44 -37.54
N ALA A 151 -38.69 -59.13 -36.78
CA ALA A 151 -39.21 -58.59 -35.51
C ALA A 151 -38.09 -58.29 -34.50
N LYS A 152 -37.07 -59.17 -34.37
CA LYS A 152 -35.89 -58.93 -33.53
C LYS A 152 -35.05 -57.75 -34.04
N ALA A 153 -34.80 -57.68 -35.36
CA ALA A 153 -34.03 -56.59 -35.96
C ALA A 153 -34.71 -55.23 -35.80
N ASP A 154 -36.05 -55.18 -35.91
CA ASP A 154 -36.81 -53.95 -35.72
C ASP A 154 -36.80 -53.50 -34.25
N LEU A 155 -36.93 -54.44 -33.30
CA LEU A 155 -36.77 -54.14 -31.87
C LEU A 155 -35.40 -53.52 -31.58
N GLU A 156 -34.32 -54.15 -32.06
CA GLU A 156 -32.95 -53.65 -31.86
C GLU A 156 -32.71 -52.31 -32.57
N ARG A 157 -33.26 -52.09 -33.78
CA ARG A 157 -33.20 -50.78 -34.44
C ARG A 157 -33.87 -49.70 -33.60
N THR A 158 -35.05 -49.94 -33.05
CA THR A 158 -35.72 -48.94 -32.19
C THR A 158 -34.95 -48.69 -30.90
N ALA A 159 -34.34 -49.72 -30.30
CA ALA A 159 -33.50 -49.58 -29.12
C ALA A 159 -32.22 -48.78 -29.42
N ALA A 160 -31.54 -49.09 -30.52
CA ALA A 160 -30.35 -48.36 -30.97
C ALA A 160 -30.65 -46.90 -31.29
N GLU A 161 -31.76 -46.61 -31.98
CA GLU A 161 -32.17 -45.23 -32.27
C GLU A 161 -32.59 -44.46 -31.00
N ARG A 162 -33.20 -45.13 -30.01
CA ARG A 162 -33.46 -44.51 -28.70
C ARG A 162 -32.16 -44.19 -27.98
N ALA A 163 -31.24 -45.15 -27.89
CA ALA A 163 -29.94 -44.96 -27.25
C ALA A 163 -29.10 -43.85 -27.89
N LYS A 164 -29.10 -43.75 -29.24
CA LYS A 164 -28.44 -42.64 -29.96
C LYS A 164 -29.04 -41.29 -29.60
N ARG A 165 -30.38 -41.17 -29.55
CA ARG A 165 -31.06 -39.92 -29.19
C ARG A 165 -30.76 -39.53 -27.74
N GLU A 166 -30.86 -40.47 -26.81
CA GLU A 166 -30.58 -40.22 -25.39
C GLU A 166 -29.13 -39.78 -25.17
N ALA A 167 -28.16 -40.48 -25.79
CA ALA A 167 -26.75 -40.11 -25.74
C ALA A 167 -26.47 -38.71 -26.34
N ALA A 168 -27.15 -38.37 -27.44
CA ALA A 168 -27.04 -37.04 -28.06
C ALA A 168 -27.62 -35.94 -27.16
N VAL A 169 -28.75 -36.20 -26.49
CA VAL A 169 -29.36 -35.24 -25.55
C VAL A 169 -28.49 -35.06 -24.30
N SER A 170 -28.01 -36.15 -23.70
CA SER A 170 -27.11 -36.07 -22.53
C SER A 170 -25.80 -35.37 -22.88
N GLY A 171 -25.23 -35.63 -24.07
CA GLY A 171 -24.04 -34.97 -24.55
C GLY A 171 -24.22 -33.45 -24.71
N LYS A 172 -25.37 -33.02 -25.24
CA LYS A 172 -25.72 -31.60 -25.36
C LYS A 172 -25.82 -30.90 -24.00
N GLU A 173 -26.41 -31.54 -22.99
CA GLU A 173 -26.53 -30.94 -21.66
C GLU A 173 -25.17 -30.78 -20.96
N VAL A 174 -24.26 -31.74 -21.13
CA VAL A 174 -22.88 -31.63 -20.62
C VAL A 174 -22.13 -30.50 -21.33
N LEU A 175 -22.27 -30.36 -22.64
CA LEU A 175 -21.64 -29.26 -23.40
C LEU A 175 -22.19 -27.90 -22.98
N ARG A 176 -23.50 -27.77 -22.80
CA ARG A 176 -24.14 -26.54 -22.31
C ARG A 176 -23.57 -26.12 -20.95
N LYS A 177 -23.43 -27.05 -20.00
CA LYS A 177 -22.81 -26.77 -18.69
C LYS A 177 -21.34 -26.37 -18.81
N ALA A 178 -20.59 -27.00 -19.72
CA ALA A 178 -19.20 -26.64 -19.98
C ALA A 178 -19.07 -25.23 -20.57
N GLU A 179 -19.98 -24.82 -21.45
CA GLU A 179 -20.05 -23.46 -22.00
C GLU A 179 -20.41 -22.43 -20.92
N GLU A 180 -21.42 -22.71 -20.09
CA GLU A 180 -21.82 -21.86 -18.96
C GLU A 180 -20.65 -21.64 -17.97
N LEU A 181 -19.92 -22.70 -17.62
CA LEU A 181 -18.73 -22.57 -16.76
C LEU A 181 -17.61 -21.78 -17.43
N ARG A 182 -17.41 -21.92 -18.75
CA ARG A 182 -16.40 -21.14 -19.50
C ARG A 182 -16.74 -19.66 -19.49
N GLU A 183 -18.02 -19.32 -19.66
CA GLU A 183 -18.51 -17.94 -19.59
C GLU A 183 -18.28 -17.35 -18.19
N GLN A 184 -18.67 -18.05 -17.12
CA GLN A 184 -18.41 -17.63 -15.75
C GLN A 184 -16.92 -17.45 -15.45
N ILE A 185 -16.06 -18.37 -15.92
CA ILE A 185 -14.60 -18.23 -15.77
C ILE A 185 -14.10 -16.97 -16.50
N SER A 186 -14.60 -16.69 -17.70
CA SER A 186 -14.22 -15.50 -18.46
C SER A 186 -14.63 -14.22 -17.73
N GLU A 187 -15.85 -14.17 -17.21
CA GLU A 187 -16.37 -13.05 -16.42
C GLU A 187 -15.51 -12.81 -15.17
N LYS A 188 -15.24 -13.86 -14.38
CA LYS A 188 -14.41 -13.74 -13.18
C LYS A 188 -12.97 -13.33 -13.48
N LYS A 189 -12.41 -13.76 -14.62
CA LYS A 189 -11.09 -13.28 -15.05
C LYS A 189 -11.10 -11.79 -15.36
N GLN A 190 -12.13 -11.31 -16.05
CA GLN A 190 -12.27 -9.89 -16.34
C GLN A 190 -12.46 -9.06 -15.06
N ASP A 191 -13.33 -9.50 -14.14
CA ASP A 191 -13.51 -8.89 -12.82
C ASP A 191 -12.19 -8.78 -12.05
N ASN A 192 -11.39 -9.85 -12.05
CA ASN A 192 -10.11 -9.87 -11.35
C ASN A 192 -9.10 -8.91 -11.98
N LEU A 193 -9.08 -8.77 -13.30
CA LEU A 193 -8.23 -7.78 -13.97
C LEU A 193 -8.63 -6.34 -13.59
N MET A 194 -9.93 -6.06 -13.51
CA MET A 194 -10.44 -4.75 -13.07
C MET A 194 -10.03 -4.47 -11.61
N ARG A 195 -10.30 -5.41 -10.69
CA ARG A 195 -9.91 -5.28 -9.28
C ARG A 195 -8.41 -5.16 -9.08
N MET A 196 -7.60 -5.87 -9.87
CA MET A 196 -6.15 -5.76 -9.85
C MET A 196 -5.71 -4.32 -10.18
N GLY A 197 -6.31 -3.71 -11.20
CA GLY A 197 -6.06 -2.30 -11.54
C GLY A 197 -6.41 -1.34 -10.39
N GLU A 198 -7.56 -1.53 -9.75
CA GLU A 198 -8.00 -0.74 -8.59
C GLU A 198 -7.01 -0.84 -7.42
N ILE A 199 -6.64 -2.07 -7.03
CA ILE A 199 -5.71 -2.32 -5.93
C ILE A 199 -4.33 -1.71 -6.21
N HIS A 200 -3.82 -1.82 -7.44
CA HIS A 200 -2.54 -1.20 -7.79
C HIS A 200 -2.61 0.33 -7.77
N GLY A 201 -3.73 0.92 -8.21
CA GLY A 201 -3.98 2.34 -8.09
C GLY A 201 -3.98 2.81 -6.63
N GLU A 202 -4.72 2.12 -5.77
CA GLU A 202 -4.77 2.42 -4.32
C GLU A 202 -3.39 2.28 -3.66
N LYS A 203 -2.65 1.20 -3.96
CA LYS A 203 -1.29 1.02 -3.44
C LYS A 203 -0.36 2.17 -3.84
N ALA A 204 -0.49 2.68 -5.07
CA ALA A 204 0.29 3.82 -5.53
C ALA A 204 -0.08 5.11 -4.79
N VAL A 205 -1.38 5.39 -4.60
CA VAL A 205 -1.87 6.55 -3.83
C VAL A 205 -1.36 6.48 -2.40
N LEU A 206 -1.59 5.38 -1.69
CA LEU A 206 -1.14 5.19 -0.32
C LEU A 206 0.39 5.31 -0.18
N SER A 207 1.16 4.80 -1.15
CA SER A 207 2.61 4.97 -1.18
C SER A 207 3.03 6.44 -1.28
N THR A 208 2.35 7.24 -2.12
CA THR A 208 2.61 8.68 -2.22
C THR A 208 2.24 9.42 -0.93
N GLU A 209 1.12 9.09 -0.30
CA GLU A 209 0.69 9.70 0.95
C GLU A 209 1.63 9.36 2.11
N ALA A 210 2.05 8.10 2.24
CA ALA A 210 3.03 7.67 3.24
C ALA A 210 4.36 8.41 3.09
N ARG A 211 4.83 8.63 1.85
CA ARG A 211 6.03 9.44 1.58
C ARG A 211 5.83 10.91 1.97
N GLY A 212 4.66 11.49 1.68
CA GLY A 212 4.32 12.84 2.08
C GLY A 212 4.33 13.02 3.60
N LEU A 213 3.70 12.10 4.34
CA LEU A 213 3.69 12.11 5.80
C LEU A 213 5.09 11.94 6.39
N LYS A 214 5.91 11.04 5.83
CA LYS A 214 7.32 10.86 6.23
C LYS A 214 8.12 12.15 6.08
N LEU A 215 7.97 12.86 4.96
CA LEU A 215 8.64 14.13 4.72
C LEU A 215 8.22 15.20 5.73
N GLN A 216 6.91 15.31 6.00
CA GLN A 216 6.39 16.24 7.01
C GLN A 216 6.95 15.93 8.41
N PHE A 217 7.04 14.65 8.77
CA PHE A 217 7.60 14.23 10.05
C PHE A 217 9.08 14.62 10.19
N GLU A 218 9.90 14.38 9.15
CA GLU A 218 11.32 14.77 9.17
C GLU A 218 11.49 16.30 9.25
N GLN A 219 10.63 17.06 8.57
CA GLN A 219 10.62 18.52 8.68
C GLN A 219 10.31 18.98 10.11
N LEU A 220 9.30 18.39 10.76
CA LEU A 220 8.95 18.70 12.14
C LEU A 220 10.07 18.33 13.12
N LYS A 221 10.74 17.20 12.90
CA LYS A 221 11.88 16.77 13.69
C LYS A 221 13.04 17.76 13.59
N LEU A 222 13.34 18.27 12.39
CA LEU A 222 14.34 19.32 12.19
C LEU A 222 13.93 20.65 12.83
N GLN A 223 12.66 21.03 12.76
CA GLN A 223 12.17 22.23 13.42
C GLN A 223 12.28 22.13 14.94
N LYS A 224 11.92 20.98 15.51
CA LYS A 224 12.07 20.70 16.94
C LYS A 224 13.52 20.86 17.38
N SER A 225 14.47 20.24 16.69
CA SER A 225 15.89 20.34 17.06
C SER A 225 16.39 21.79 17.01
N ARG A 226 15.96 22.57 16.02
CA ARG A 226 16.29 24.01 15.94
C ARG A 226 15.76 24.80 17.14
N VAL A 227 14.51 24.56 17.52
CA VAL A 227 13.90 25.23 18.68
C VAL A 227 14.61 24.81 19.97
N GLU A 228 14.95 23.53 20.11
CA GLU A 228 15.71 23.03 21.26
C GLU A 228 17.07 23.72 21.39
N THR A 229 17.82 23.88 20.28
CA THR A 229 19.09 24.62 20.30
C THR A 229 18.91 26.07 20.77
N VAL A 230 17.93 26.80 20.23
CA VAL A 230 17.67 28.19 20.62
C VAL A 230 17.26 28.30 22.09
N LEU A 231 16.44 27.37 22.59
CA LEU A 231 16.05 27.36 24.01
C LEU A 231 17.23 27.09 24.95
N VAL A 232 18.16 26.21 24.54
CA VAL A 232 19.40 25.97 25.28
C VAL A 232 20.25 27.24 25.35
N GLU A 233 20.45 27.92 24.22
CA GLU A 233 21.21 29.19 24.18
C GLU A 233 20.57 30.28 25.04
N ILE A 234 19.24 30.42 25.00
CA ILE A 234 18.53 31.42 25.83
C ILE A 234 18.73 31.11 27.31
N ARG A 235 18.61 29.84 27.71
CA ARG A 235 18.79 29.43 29.10
C ARG A 235 20.21 29.74 29.59
N GLU A 236 21.22 29.40 28.80
CA GLU A 236 22.62 29.65 29.15
C GLU A 236 22.90 31.16 29.32
N ARG A 237 22.44 32.01 28.40
CA ARG A 237 22.60 33.47 28.53
C ARG A 237 21.89 34.05 29.75
N LEU A 238 20.70 33.53 30.08
CA LEU A 238 19.97 33.98 31.26
C LEU A 238 20.66 33.57 32.56
N GLU A 239 21.22 32.35 32.61
CA GLU A 239 21.98 31.88 33.75
C GLU A 239 23.24 32.75 33.95
N ASP A 240 24.01 33.01 32.90
CA ASP A 240 25.20 33.87 32.98
C ASP A 240 24.84 35.27 33.49
N CYS A 241 23.82 35.90 32.90
CA CYS A 241 23.34 37.22 33.31
C CYS A 241 22.85 37.23 34.77
N TYR A 242 22.15 36.17 35.20
CA TYR A 242 21.72 36.02 36.59
C TYR A 242 22.91 35.94 37.54
N GLN A 243 23.91 35.12 37.22
CA GLN A 243 25.11 34.95 38.05
C GLN A 243 25.91 36.25 38.15
N GLU A 244 26.03 37.01 37.05
CA GLU A 244 26.65 38.33 37.04
C GLU A 244 25.90 39.33 37.93
N ALA A 245 24.57 39.42 37.76
CA ALA A 245 23.74 40.32 38.56
C ALA A 245 23.77 39.97 40.06
N VAL A 246 23.81 38.68 40.41
CA VAL A 246 23.94 38.23 41.80
C VAL A 246 25.29 38.65 42.38
N LYS A 247 26.39 38.47 41.64
CA LYS A 247 27.72 38.91 42.09
C LYS A 247 27.76 40.42 42.30
N GLU A 248 27.24 41.21 41.35
CA GLU A 248 27.20 42.66 41.45
C GLU A 248 26.39 43.12 42.67
N ARG A 249 25.21 42.52 42.90
CA ARG A 249 24.38 42.81 44.09
C ARG A 249 25.15 42.57 45.39
N LEU A 250 25.81 41.41 45.52
CA LEU A 250 26.55 41.06 46.74
C LEU A 250 27.73 42.01 46.98
N MET A 251 28.45 42.41 45.91
CA MET A 251 29.53 43.39 46.00
C MET A 251 29.02 44.77 46.44
N ALA A 252 27.89 45.22 45.87
CA ALA A 252 27.28 46.50 46.23
C ALA A 252 26.74 46.51 47.68
N GLU A 253 26.13 45.41 48.13
CA GLU A 253 25.67 45.25 49.51
C GLU A 253 26.83 45.32 50.51
N GLU A 254 27.94 44.64 50.22
CA GLU A 254 29.13 44.65 51.07
C GLU A 254 29.80 46.03 51.10
N GLU A 255 29.93 46.70 49.94
CA GLU A 255 30.43 48.07 49.87
C GLU A 255 29.53 49.03 50.66
N GLY A 256 28.22 48.93 50.52
CA GLY A 256 27.24 49.70 51.28
C GLY A 256 27.35 49.46 52.79
N ARG A 257 27.53 48.20 53.20
CA ARG A 257 27.75 47.81 54.60
C ARG A 257 29.01 48.43 55.18
N MET A 258 30.10 48.49 54.41
CA MET A 258 31.36 49.11 54.85
C MET A 258 31.24 50.64 54.97
N LYS A 259 30.61 51.29 53.98
CA LYS A 259 30.35 52.75 54.03
C LYS A 259 29.46 53.14 55.20
N LEU A 260 28.43 52.34 55.50
CA LEU A 260 27.53 52.59 56.62
C LEU A 260 28.26 52.51 57.97
N LYS A 261 29.14 51.49 58.16
CA LYS A 261 29.94 51.37 59.38
C LYS A 261 30.82 52.59 59.61
N LEU A 262 31.53 53.03 58.58
CA LEU A 262 32.37 54.23 58.67
C LEU A 262 31.54 55.49 59.00
N ALA A 263 30.37 55.66 58.37
CA ALA A 263 29.49 56.78 58.66
C ALA A 263 28.96 56.76 60.10
N GLN A 264 28.70 55.57 60.66
CA GLN A 264 28.31 55.40 62.06
C GLN A 264 29.44 55.76 63.03
N GLU A 265 30.68 55.37 62.72
CA GLU A 265 31.86 55.74 63.52
C GLU A 265 32.05 57.27 63.53
N ILE A 266 32.00 57.91 62.37
CA ILE A 266 32.10 59.38 62.26
C ILE A 266 30.95 60.07 63.03
N LEU A 267 29.71 59.57 62.89
CA LEU A 267 28.58 60.13 63.62
C LEU A 267 28.79 60.06 65.14
N ALA A 268 29.29 58.94 65.66
CA ALA A 268 29.57 58.78 67.08
C ALA A 268 30.66 59.77 67.57
N GLU A 269 31.69 60.02 66.77
CA GLU A 269 32.72 61.02 67.07
C GLU A 269 32.15 62.44 67.09
N GLU A 270 31.32 62.80 66.11
CA GLU A 270 30.65 64.10 66.03
C GLU A 270 29.65 64.31 67.18
N GLU A 271 28.91 63.26 67.60
CA GLU A 271 28.02 63.31 68.77
C GLU A 271 28.80 63.56 70.07
N ILE A 272 29.96 62.92 70.24
CA ILE A 272 30.85 63.17 71.38
C ILE A 272 31.37 64.61 71.35
N ALA A 273 31.80 65.11 70.18
CA ALA A 273 32.27 66.48 70.03
C ALA A 273 31.15 67.50 70.33
N MET A 274 29.93 67.24 69.86
CA MET A 274 28.76 68.09 70.12
C MET A 274 28.43 68.16 71.61
N ALA A 275 28.46 67.03 72.32
CA ALA A 275 28.23 67.01 73.76
C ALA A 275 29.28 67.84 74.53
N ALA A 276 30.55 67.77 74.13
CA ALA A 276 31.62 68.57 74.73
C ALA A 276 31.45 70.08 74.48
N VAL A 277 31.05 70.48 73.26
CA VAL A 277 30.75 71.88 72.93
C VAL A 277 29.54 72.40 73.72
N GLU A 278 28.52 71.57 73.90
CA GLU A 278 27.35 71.93 74.71
C GLU A 278 27.72 72.13 76.19
N GLU A 279 28.56 71.25 76.75
CA GLU A 279 29.08 71.39 78.11
C GLU A 279 29.92 72.67 78.28
N GLU A 280 30.82 72.95 77.34
CA GLU A 280 31.63 74.16 77.34
C GLU A 280 30.77 75.43 77.26
N SER A 281 29.74 75.42 76.42
CA SER A 281 28.81 76.55 76.28
C SER A 281 28.09 76.86 77.59
N LYS A 282 27.60 75.82 78.29
CA LYS A 282 26.99 75.95 79.63
C LYS A 282 27.97 76.54 80.64
N ARG A 283 29.23 76.11 80.62
CA ARG A 283 30.28 76.65 81.50
C ARG A 283 30.54 78.13 81.23
N LEU A 284 30.66 78.51 79.96
CA LEU A 284 30.89 79.90 79.55
C LEU A 284 29.70 80.81 79.90
N GLU A 285 28.46 80.30 79.81
CA GLU A 285 27.26 81.04 80.23
C GLU A 285 27.31 81.37 81.73
N ILE A 286 27.64 80.39 82.58
CA ILE A 286 27.81 80.59 84.03
C ILE A 286 28.92 81.62 84.32
N GLU A 287 30.05 81.54 83.61
CA GLU A 287 31.17 82.47 83.77
C GLU A 287 30.80 83.89 83.31
N ALA A 288 30.07 84.02 82.20
CA ALA A 288 29.56 85.30 81.71
C ALA A 288 28.59 85.94 82.70
N ASP A 289 27.68 85.16 83.29
CA ASP A 289 26.76 85.63 84.34
C ASP A 289 27.53 86.13 85.58
N SER A 290 28.54 85.39 86.02
CA SER A 290 29.41 85.81 87.12
C SER A 290 30.18 87.11 86.77
N CYS A 291 30.67 87.26 85.54
CA CYS A 291 31.35 88.47 85.10
C CYS A 291 30.39 89.67 85.06
N MET A 292 29.13 89.45 84.64
CA MET A 292 28.09 90.47 84.64
C MET A 292 27.78 90.94 86.07
N GLN A 293 27.59 90.00 87.00
CA GLN A 293 27.38 90.30 88.42
C GLN A 293 28.54 91.10 89.01
N LEU A 294 29.78 90.73 88.71
CA LEU A 294 30.95 91.47 89.16
C LEU A 294 31.00 92.88 88.57
N LYS A 295 30.71 93.03 87.27
CA LYS A 295 30.66 94.34 86.60
C LYS A 295 29.59 95.24 87.22
N GLU A 296 28.41 94.70 87.50
CA GLU A 296 27.32 95.43 88.15
C GLU A 296 27.74 95.89 89.55
N PHE A 297 28.31 95.00 90.37
CA PHE A 297 28.84 95.34 91.69
C PHE A 297 29.88 96.48 91.60
N LEU A 298 30.86 96.36 90.72
CA LEU A 298 31.89 97.39 90.53
C LEU A 298 31.30 98.72 90.08
N SER A 299 30.31 98.71 89.18
CA SER A 299 29.61 99.92 88.75
C SER A 299 28.84 100.58 89.90
N GLN A 300 28.16 99.79 90.73
CA GLN A 300 27.48 100.29 91.93
C GLN A 300 28.48 100.95 92.90
N GLN A 301 29.60 100.28 93.19
CA GLN A 301 30.66 100.86 94.04
C GLN A 301 31.30 102.10 93.43
N GLY A 302 31.51 102.12 92.11
CA GLY A 302 32.03 103.29 91.39
C GLY A 302 31.11 104.51 91.53
N SER A 303 29.80 104.32 91.34
CA SER A 303 28.81 105.38 91.56
C SER A 303 28.84 105.93 92.99
N VAL A 304 29.00 105.06 94.00
CA VAL A 304 29.17 105.48 95.40
C VAL A 304 30.43 106.34 95.56
N ILE A 305 31.57 105.88 95.02
CA ILE A 305 32.83 106.63 95.08
C ILE A 305 32.72 107.99 94.40
N ASP A 306 32.09 108.05 93.23
CA ASP A 306 31.92 109.31 92.48
C ASP A 306 31.00 110.29 93.22
N SER A 307 29.95 109.79 93.90
CA SER A 307 29.12 110.62 94.78
C SER A 307 29.91 111.23 95.93
N LEU A 308 30.83 110.47 96.55
CA LEU A 308 31.72 110.94 97.62
C LEU A 308 32.73 111.98 97.12
N LYS A 309 33.26 111.82 95.89
CA LYS A 309 34.13 112.81 95.26
C LYS A 309 33.40 114.11 94.96
N CYS A 310 32.15 114.06 94.50
CA CYS A 310 31.35 115.25 94.23
C CYS A 310 31.11 116.08 95.51
N VAL A 311 30.85 115.42 96.65
CA VAL A 311 30.76 116.09 97.97
C VAL A 311 32.08 116.75 98.36
N SER A 312 33.22 116.12 98.05
CA SER A 312 34.54 116.66 98.39
C SER A 312 34.92 117.88 97.55
N VAL A 313 34.46 117.97 96.29
CA VAL A 313 34.70 119.13 95.41
C VAL A 313 33.79 120.32 95.77
N CYS A 314 32.61 120.10 96.35
CA CYS A 314 31.73 121.19 96.78
C CYS A 314 32.13 121.84 98.13
N ILE A 315 33.14 121.31 98.83
CA ILE A 315 33.62 121.83 100.13
C ILE A 315 34.89 122.71 99.98
N LEU A 316 35.44 122.81 98.77
CA LEU A 316 36.54 123.72 98.39
C LEU A 316 36.03 124.90 97.56
#